data_AF-A0A952UYZ8-F1
#
_entry.id   AF-A0A952UYZ8-F1
#
_cell.length_a   1.000
_cell.length_b   1.000
_cell.length_c   1.000
_cell.angle_alpha   90.00
_cell.angle_beta   90.00
_cell.angle_gamma   90.00
#
_symmetry.space_group_name_H-M   'P 1'
#
loop_
_entity.id
_entity.type
_entity.pdbx_description
1 polymer ?
#
loop_
_entity_poly.entity_id
_entity_poly.type
_entity_poly.pdbx_seq_one_letter_code
_entity_poly.pdbx_strand_id
1 'polypeptide(L)'
;MKWSIGSSWVARSSVLLTMVALAACAADTSDGEGEGEAAEQEQTASAPAAKELQIAQLPPAPPRSADDAQEDAQEDDDVTSTTVHANGTIAAAPPSRERAVVAKLGAPSRFLVGLGNDQDGNGADKRAGYALGSKIDIHYMYLSGLGWPTWSSPKGAYVKLEAEAARRHGAIPMFTLYQAAVHGDGNLAPFDTDSFMTQYWANVRLMFEQLSAFGDGAIVHVEPDFWGYAQKKSNDDPAAVRVRVGALVPECKDLPSDVRGFGKCIVRLARKLAPNVVIGLSASSFGATSNGVSQPEKIGAFMNEVGAVEADILVLETLDRDAGCFEAGTDPSCKRAGSFYWADKDFANHLAWAKTLREKTGKPLLWWQMPLGVPSSSPGSAGKYRDNRVKYLFAHADEFAAAGGIGAVFGTGAANQTTVKTDGGQFKNALAKYLAAPTSLR
;
A
#
# COMPACT_ATOMS: atom_id res chain seq x y z
N MET A 1 -25.37 -39.62 43.53
CA MET A 1 -24.58 -39.69 44.79
C MET A 1 -23.58 -40.84 44.71
N LYS A 2 -22.34 -40.58 45.14
CA LYS A 2 -21.22 -41.51 45.40
C LYS A 2 -20.46 -42.11 44.19
N TRP A 3 -19.17 -41.76 44.19
CA TRP A 3 -18.03 -42.26 43.43
C TRP A 3 -17.65 -43.71 43.83
N SER A 4 -16.91 -44.44 42.96
CA SER A 4 -15.52 -44.90 43.21
C SER A 4 -15.10 -46.14 42.37
N ILE A 5 -14.06 -45.95 41.54
CA ILE A 5 -12.79 -46.72 41.34
C ILE A 5 -12.80 -48.21 40.88
N GLY A 6 -11.95 -48.49 39.86
CA GLY A 6 -11.20 -49.75 39.63
C GLY A 6 -11.40 -50.39 38.24
N SER A 7 -10.52 -50.16 37.24
CA SER A 7 -9.36 -51.01 36.81
C SER A 7 -9.72 -52.48 36.53
N SER A 8 -9.36 -53.21 35.46
CA SER A 8 -8.57 -53.05 34.22
C SER A 8 -8.58 -54.43 33.50
N TRP A 9 -8.76 -54.55 32.17
CA TRP A 9 -8.34 -55.70 31.30
C TRP A 9 -8.35 -55.19 29.84
N VAL A 10 -7.23 -54.75 29.26
CA VAL A 10 -6.21 -55.46 28.43
C VAL A 10 -6.75 -56.06 27.11
N ALA A 11 -6.35 -55.48 25.97
CA ALA A 11 -5.79 -56.23 24.83
C ALA A 11 -5.07 -55.31 23.80
N ARG A 12 -3.72 -55.44 23.78
CA ARG A 12 -2.80 -55.61 22.61
C ARG A 12 -2.89 -54.60 21.43
N SER A 13 -1.80 -53.98 20.95
CA SER A 13 -0.51 -54.57 20.58
C SER A 13 0.65 -53.57 20.60
N SER A 14 1.75 -54.01 21.23
CA SER A 14 3.17 -54.05 20.80
C SER A 14 3.55 -53.44 19.43
N VAL A 15 4.75 -52.88 19.20
CA VAL A 15 6.00 -52.76 19.98
C VAL A 15 6.92 -51.75 19.28
N LEU A 16 7.76 -51.09 20.11
CA LEU A 16 8.98 -50.31 19.80
C LEU A 16 9.89 -50.91 18.72
N LEU A 17 10.64 -50.05 18.02
CA LEU A 17 12.07 -50.35 17.78
C LEU A 17 12.92 -49.06 17.71
N THR A 18 13.92 -49.04 18.58
CA THR A 18 15.11 -48.18 18.60
C THR A 18 16.18 -48.76 17.66
N MET A 19 16.99 -47.95 16.98
CA MET A 19 18.40 -48.24 16.61
C MET A 19 19.08 -46.95 16.11
N VAL A 20 20.10 -46.40 16.76
CA VAL A 20 21.55 -46.76 16.80
C VAL A 20 22.34 -46.11 15.66
N ALA A 21 23.37 -45.35 16.08
CA ALA A 21 24.43 -44.80 15.25
C ALA A 21 25.65 -45.75 15.22
N LEU A 22 26.37 -45.78 14.09
CA LEU A 22 27.78 -46.17 14.02
C LEU A 22 28.43 -45.60 12.74
N ALA A 23 29.70 -45.22 12.87
CA ALA A 23 30.56 -44.54 11.89
C ALA A 23 31.64 -45.47 11.29
N ALA A 24 32.23 -45.09 10.14
CA ALA A 24 33.64 -45.25 9.73
C ALA A 24 33.85 -44.74 8.28
N CYS A 25 34.64 -43.67 8.03
CA CYS A 25 36.04 -43.61 7.50
C CYS A 25 36.16 -43.79 5.96
N ALA A 26 36.98 -43.06 5.18
CA ALA A 26 38.30 -42.48 5.45
C ALA A 26 38.76 -41.33 4.48
N ALA A 27 39.71 -40.52 5.00
CA ALA A 27 40.91 -39.82 4.43
C ALA A 27 40.76 -38.83 3.24
N ASP A 28 41.45 -37.67 3.17
CA ASP A 28 42.86 -37.39 3.50
C ASP A 28 43.18 -35.93 3.96
N THR A 29 44.36 -35.81 4.57
CA THR A 29 45.11 -34.73 5.29
C THR A 29 45.28 -33.35 4.59
N SER A 30 45.45 -32.20 5.27
CA SER A 30 46.60 -31.80 6.13
C SER A 30 46.41 -30.45 6.89
N ASP A 31 46.83 -30.47 8.16
CA ASP A 31 47.57 -29.51 9.02
C ASP A 31 47.35 -27.98 9.03
N GLY A 32 47.25 -27.44 10.26
CA GLY A 32 47.56 -26.03 10.59
C GLY A 32 46.91 -25.51 11.87
N GLU A 33 47.65 -25.54 12.98
CA GLU A 33 47.31 -25.16 14.36
C GLU A 33 46.99 -23.67 14.60
N GLY A 34 46.29 -23.37 15.71
CA GLY A 34 46.56 -22.16 16.51
C GLY A 34 45.36 -21.30 16.94
N GLU A 35 44.99 -21.41 18.23
CA GLU A 35 44.51 -20.35 19.17
C GLU A 35 43.27 -19.51 18.77
N GLY A 36 42.17 -19.41 19.52
CA GLY A 36 42.03 -19.25 20.96
C GLY A 36 41.45 -17.85 21.25
N GLU A 37 40.14 -17.63 21.08
CA GLU A 37 39.47 -16.49 21.72
C GLU A 37 37.94 -16.71 21.84
N ALA A 38 37.46 -16.60 23.07
CA ALA A 38 36.05 -16.63 23.41
C ALA A 38 35.41 -15.28 23.03
N ALA A 39 34.40 -15.31 22.16
CA ALA A 39 33.58 -14.16 21.86
C ALA A 39 32.09 -14.48 22.11
N GLU A 40 31.54 -13.67 23.00
CA GLU A 40 30.15 -13.52 23.41
C GLU A 40 29.19 -13.56 22.20
N GLN A 41 28.27 -14.54 22.21
CA GLN A 41 27.21 -14.63 21.19
C GLN A 41 26.11 -13.61 21.50
N GLU A 42 26.23 -12.42 20.93
CA GLU A 42 25.10 -11.50 20.76
C GLU A 42 24.24 -12.00 19.61
N GLN A 43 23.11 -12.64 19.94
CA GLN A 43 22.12 -13.12 18.97
C GLN A 43 21.42 -11.92 18.30
N THR A 44 22.01 -11.39 17.22
CA THR A 44 21.31 -10.51 16.29
C THR A 44 20.33 -11.35 15.49
N ALA A 45 19.07 -11.36 15.91
CA ALA A 45 17.96 -11.86 15.11
C ALA A 45 17.74 -10.93 13.91
N SER A 46 18.45 -11.17 12.82
CA SER A 46 18.13 -10.57 11.53
C SER A 46 16.76 -11.09 11.08
N ALA A 47 15.80 -10.19 10.87
CA ALA A 47 14.60 -10.52 10.10
C ALA A 47 15.06 -11.12 8.76
N PRO A 48 14.56 -12.31 8.36
CA PRO A 48 14.87 -12.84 7.05
C PRO A 48 14.39 -11.83 6.01
N ALA A 49 15.19 -11.62 4.96
CA ALA A 49 14.72 -10.97 3.74
C ALA A 49 13.34 -11.54 3.41
N ALA A 50 12.37 -10.64 3.17
CA ALA A 50 11.00 -11.00 2.84
C ALA A 50 11.03 -12.20 1.90
N LYS A 51 10.65 -13.38 2.41
CA LYS A 51 10.59 -14.60 1.62
C LYS A 51 9.61 -14.27 0.49
N GLU A 52 10.12 -14.32 -0.73
CA GLU A 52 9.52 -13.87 -1.97
C GLU A 52 8.05 -14.33 -2.05
N LEU A 53 7.12 -13.45 -1.65
CA LEU A 53 5.74 -13.52 -2.09
C LEU A 53 5.76 -12.81 -3.43
N GLN A 54 5.58 -13.56 -4.52
CA GLN A 54 5.32 -12.99 -5.83
C GLN A 54 4.10 -12.06 -5.71
N ILE A 55 4.34 -10.76 -5.66
CA ILE A 55 3.32 -9.75 -5.89
C ILE A 55 2.89 -9.97 -7.34
N ALA A 56 1.68 -10.47 -7.55
CA ALA A 56 1.18 -10.72 -8.89
C ALA A 56 0.90 -9.39 -9.60
N GLN A 57 0.87 -9.46 -10.92
CA GLN A 57 0.93 -8.29 -11.79
C GLN A 57 -0.48 -7.73 -11.98
N LEU A 58 -0.63 -6.40 -11.80
CA LEU A 58 -1.82 -5.64 -12.19
C LEU A 58 -2.26 -5.98 -13.63
N PRO A 59 -3.54 -5.94 -14.04
CA PRO A 59 -3.94 -6.16 -15.43
C PRO A 59 -3.49 -5.02 -16.38
N PRO A 60 -3.42 -5.25 -17.72
CA PRO A 60 -2.89 -4.27 -18.67
C PRO A 60 -3.82 -3.06 -18.84
N ALA A 61 -3.23 -1.88 -19.09
CA ALA A 61 -3.97 -0.71 -19.54
C ALA A 61 -4.58 -0.96 -20.93
N PRO A 62 -5.77 -0.42 -21.22
CA PRO A 62 -6.46 -0.65 -22.48
C PRO A 62 -5.79 -0.03 -23.71
N PRO A 63 -6.06 -0.56 -24.91
CA PRO A 63 -5.58 0.00 -26.16
C PRO A 63 -6.24 1.35 -26.48
N ARG A 64 -5.48 2.22 -27.17
CA ARG A 64 -5.89 3.56 -27.63
C ARG A 64 -6.72 3.45 -28.93
N SER A 65 -7.74 4.29 -29.08
CA SER A 65 -8.35 4.63 -30.36
C SER A 65 -7.84 5.98 -30.87
N ALA A 66 -7.65 6.07 -32.18
CA ALA A 66 -7.40 7.31 -32.94
C ALA A 66 -8.72 7.80 -33.56
N ASP A 67 -8.80 9.11 -33.81
CA ASP A 67 -9.87 9.88 -34.47
C ASP A 67 -11.12 10.13 -33.56
N ASP A 68 -11.68 11.33 -33.39
CA ASP A 68 -11.92 12.46 -34.31
C ASP A 68 -11.78 13.86 -33.66
N ALA A 69 -11.63 14.87 -34.52
CA ALA A 69 -11.59 16.30 -34.24
C ALA A 69 -12.92 17.02 -34.63
N GLN A 70 -13.06 18.27 -34.13
CA GLN A 70 -14.10 19.30 -34.40
C GLN A 70 -15.47 19.05 -33.75
N GLU A 71 -16.26 20.02 -33.28
CA GLU A 71 -16.24 21.49 -33.17
C GLU A 71 -17.41 21.83 -32.20
N ASP A 72 -17.29 22.88 -31.38
CA ASP A 72 -18.25 24.00 -31.32
C ASP A 72 -18.22 24.75 -29.99
N ALA A 73 -18.18 26.07 -30.16
CA ALA A 73 -18.22 27.09 -29.14
C ALA A 73 -19.67 27.42 -28.77
N GLN A 74 -19.93 27.74 -27.50
CA GLN A 74 -20.94 28.74 -27.19
C GLN A 74 -20.66 29.39 -25.82
N GLU A 75 -20.55 30.71 -25.88
CA GLU A 75 -20.54 31.66 -24.77
C GLU A 75 -21.86 31.61 -23.99
N ASP A 76 -21.79 31.85 -22.68
CA ASP A 76 -22.88 32.52 -21.96
C ASP A 76 -22.28 33.37 -20.83
N ASP A 77 -22.52 34.67 -20.94
CA ASP A 77 -22.30 35.73 -19.96
C ASP A 77 -23.19 35.55 -18.72
N ASP A 78 -22.67 35.78 -17.51
CA ASP A 78 -23.50 36.39 -16.46
C ASP A 78 -22.69 37.13 -15.37
N VAL A 79 -22.71 38.45 -15.51
CA VAL A 79 -22.88 39.53 -14.52
C VAL A 79 -22.17 39.42 -13.15
N THR A 80 -21.14 40.25 -13.03
CA THR A 80 -20.63 40.83 -11.78
C THR A 80 -21.70 41.66 -11.06
N SER A 81 -22.06 41.28 -9.83
CA SER A 81 -22.72 42.17 -8.87
C SER A 81 -21.88 42.26 -7.59
N THR A 82 -21.22 43.41 -7.44
CA THR A 82 -20.44 43.77 -6.25
C THR A 82 -21.35 44.53 -5.29
N THR A 83 -21.72 43.91 -4.18
CA THR A 83 -22.33 44.62 -3.05
C THR A 83 -21.38 44.58 -1.87
N VAL A 84 -20.76 45.72 -1.57
CA VAL A 84 -19.91 45.93 -0.40
C VAL A 84 -20.76 46.42 0.76
N HIS A 85 -20.90 45.63 1.82
CA HIS A 85 -21.30 46.13 3.14
C HIS A 85 -20.56 45.41 4.28
N ALA A 86 -19.76 46.21 5.00
CA ALA A 86 -19.49 46.26 6.43
C ALA A 86 -18.95 45.03 7.22
N ASN A 87 -17.73 45.20 7.74
CA ASN A 87 -17.26 44.86 9.10
C ASN A 87 -17.79 43.56 9.78
N GLY A 88 -17.64 42.43 9.10
CA GLY A 88 -17.56 41.13 9.77
C GLY A 88 -16.11 40.67 9.78
N THR A 89 -15.57 40.25 10.93
CA THR A 89 -14.47 39.28 10.94
C THR A 89 -14.91 38.12 10.06
N ILE A 90 -14.36 38.04 8.84
CA ILE A 90 -14.61 36.93 7.93
C ILE A 90 -14.06 35.70 8.63
N ALA A 91 -14.95 34.88 9.20
CA ALA A 91 -14.57 33.56 9.67
C ALA A 91 -13.90 32.86 8.50
N ALA A 92 -12.64 32.47 8.66
CA ALA A 92 -11.90 31.77 7.62
C ALA A 92 -12.74 30.57 7.15
N ALA A 93 -12.87 30.42 5.83
CA ALA A 93 -13.59 29.28 5.27
C ALA A 93 -13.05 27.98 5.89
N PRO A 94 -13.92 26.99 6.18
CA PRO A 94 -13.46 25.72 6.74
C PRO A 94 -12.39 25.10 5.82
N PRO A 95 -11.38 24.41 6.38
CA PRO A 95 -10.34 23.79 5.58
C PRO A 95 -10.96 22.81 4.57
N SER A 96 -10.36 22.69 3.40
CA SER A 96 -10.71 21.65 2.44
C SER A 96 -10.56 20.25 3.06
N ARG A 97 -11.15 19.23 2.44
CA ARG A 97 -11.02 17.85 2.93
C ARG A 97 -9.57 17.39 2.90
N GLU A 98 -8.82 17.81 1.89
CA GLU A 98 -7.39 17.58 1.71
C GLU A 98 -6.60 18.16 2.89
N ARG A 99 -6.82 19.43 3.21
CA ARG A 99 -6.18 20.08 4.36
C ARG A 99 -6.58 19.44 5.69
N ALA A 100 -7.84 19.04 5.84
CA ALA A 100 -8.30 18.38 7.06
C ALA A 100 -7.62 17.02 7.27
N VAL A 101 -7.46 16.21 6.22
CA VAL A 101 -6.74 14.93 6.30
C VAL A 101 -5.27 15.14 6.61
N VAL A 102 -4.62 16.10 5.95
CA VAL A 102 -3.19 16.37 6.19
C VAL A 102 -2.95 16.97 7.58
N ALA A 103 -3.86 17.80 8.09
CA ALA A 103 -3.82 18.29 9.47
C ALA A 103 -3.99 17.16 10.49
N LYS A 104 -4.86 16.17 10.23
CA LYS A 104 -5.01 14.98 11.08
C LYS A 104 -3.70 14.17 11.19
N LEU A 105 -2.88 14.19 10.14
CA LEU A 105 -1.55 13.56 10.13
C LEU A 105 -0.46 14.42 10.79
N GLY A 106 -0.77 15.63 11.24
CA GLY A 106 0.24 16.57 11.76
C GLY A 106 1.21 17.09 10.69
N ALA A 107 0.84 16.98 9.41
CA ALA A 107 1.69 17.39 8.30
C ALA A 107 1.45 18.85 7.87
N PRO A 108 2.44 19.48 7.20
CA PRO A 108 2.27 20.80 6.62
C PRO A 108 1.21 20.76 5.51
N SER A 109 0.46 21.84 5.34
CA SER A 109 -0.64 21.99 4.35
C SER A 109 -0.13 22.13 2.90
N ARG A 110 0.66 21.16 2.44
CA ARG A 110 1.25 21.04 1.10
C ARG A 110 1.12 19.61 0.60
N PHE A 111 1.32 19.40 -0.69
CA PHE A 111 1.36 18.07 -1.27
C PHE A 111 2.52 17.27 -0.65
N LEU A 112 2.22 16.06 -0.18
CA LEU A 112 3.14 15.21 0.56
C LEU A 112 3.89 14.28 -0.40
N VAL A 113 5.19 14.10 -0.15
CA VAL A 113 6.03 13.20 -0.93
C VAL A 113 6.53 12.07 -0.04
N GLY A 114 6.21 10.84 -0.42
CA GLY A 114 6.60 9.65 0.31
C GLY A 114 7.54 8.74 -0.46
N LEU A 115 8.27 7.93 0.29
CA LEU A 115 9.14 6.88 -0.21
C LEU A 115 9.21 5.77 0.83
N GLY A 116 9.35 4.52 0.43
CA GLY A 116 9.57 3.47 1.42
C GLY A 116 9.73 2.08 0.84
N ASN A 117 9.28 1.13 1.66
CA ASN A 117 9.55 -0.31 1.61
C ASN A 117 11.02 -0.67 1.86
N ASP A 118 11.70 0.16 2.64
CA ASP A 118 13.03 -0.07 3.21
C ASP A 118 12.97 0.15 4.73
N GLN A 119 13.68 -0.67 5.51
CA GLN A 119 13.66 -0.58 6.98
C GLN A 119 14.71 0.39 7.51
N ASP A 120 14.54 0.93 8.73
CA ASP A 120 15.56 1.69 9.46
C ASP A 120 16.57 0.72 10.11
N GLY A 121 17.81 0.67 9.61
CA GLY A 121 18.85 -0.23 10.14
C GLY A 121 20.29 0.23 9.88
N ASN A 122 21.24 -0.44 10.53
CA ASN A 122 22.67 -0.07 10.50
C ASN A 122 23.42 -0.46 9.21
N GLY A 123 22.78 -1.22 8.32
CA GLY A 123 23.38 -1.59 7.03
C GLY A 123 23.20 -0.45 6.02
N ALA A 124 24.22 -0.21 5.18
CA ALA A 124 24.13 0.75 4.06
C ALA A 124 22.95 0.43 3.09
N ASP A 125 22.41 -0.79 3.15
CA ASP A 125 21.28 -1.30 2.37
C ASP A 125 19.89 -1.15 3.00
N LYS A 126 19.79 -0.54 4.19
CA LYS A 126 18.54 -0.49 4.96
C LYS A 126 18.27 0.90 5.55
N ARG A 127 18.08 1.93 4.72
CA ARG A 127 17.55 3.27 5.08
C ARG A 127 17.61 4.27 3.91
N ALA A 128 17.52 3.79 2.68
CA ALA A 128 17.70 4.63 1.51
C ALA A 128 16.74 5.82 1.50
N GLY A 129 15.50 5.64 1.98
CA GLY A 129 14.52 6.71 2.12
C GLY A 129 14.89 7.76 3.16
N TYR A 130 15.54 7.37 4.27
CA TYR A 130 16.01 8.28 5.31
C TYR A 130 17.38 8.91 5.01
N ALA A 131 18.14 8.34 4.08
CA ALA A 131 19.50 8.78 3.73
C ALA A 131 19.56 9.75 2.53
N LEU A 132 18.43 10.28 2.06
CA LEU A 132 18.39 11.19 0.91
C LEU A 132 19.02 12.56 1.20
N GLY A 133 19.12 12.96 2.46
CA GLY A 133 19.56 14.29 2.89
C GLY A 133 18.44 15.35 2.87
N SER A 134 17.39 15.14 2.08
CA SER A 134 16.10 15.83 2.20
C SER A 134 15.09 14.93 2.88
N LYS A 135 14.22 15.51 3.72
CA LYS A 135 13.22 14.79 4.48
C LYS A 135 12.01 14.44 3.61
N ILE A 136 11.64 13.16 3.59
CA ILE A 136 10.35 12.69 3.04
C ILE A 136 9.21 12.94 4.05
N ASP A 137 7.99 13.11 3.55
CA ASP A 137 6.81 13.33 4.38
C ASP A 137 6.19 12.02 4.87
N ILE A 138 6.16 10.98 4.02
CA ILE A 138 5.53 9.69 4.30
C ILE A 138 6.57 8.58 4.08
N HIS A 139 6.70 7.67 5.04
CA HIS A 139 7.47 6.44 4.87
C HIS A 139 6.54 5.24 4.96
N TYR A 140 6.48 4.43 3.89
CA TYR A 140 5.53 3.32 3.81
C TYR A 140 6.19 1.95 3.94
N MET A 141 5.48 1.00 4.55
CA MET A 141 5.89 -0.40 4.66
C MET A 141 4.76 -1.34 4.26
N TYR A 142 5.09 -2.46 3.63
CA TYR A 142 4.11 -3.52 3.42
C TYR A 142 3.95 -4.40 4.66
N LEU A 143 2.70 -4.82 4.90
CA LEU A 143 2.35 -5.95 5.76
C LEU A 143 1.76 -7.04 4.86
N SER A 144 2.62 -7.73 4.11
CA SER A 144 2.22 -8.74 3.13
C SER A 144 1.99 -10.11 3.76
N GLY A 145 0.86 -10.72 3.40
CA GLY A 145 0.42 -12.03 3.91
C GLY A 145 0.02 -12.01 5.39
N LEU A 146 -0.23 -13.20 5.95
CA LEU A 146 -0.72 -13.35 7.33
C LEU A 146 0.39 -13.45 8.39
N GLY A 147 1.66 -13.50 7.96
CA GLY A 147 2.82 -13.78 8.83
C GLY A 147 3.46 -12.57 9.50
N TRP A 148 3.09 -11.34 9.11
CA TRP A 148 3.69 -10.13 9.67
C TRP A 148 3.65 -9.99 11.20
N PRO A 149 2.66 -10.54 11.94
CA PRO A 149 2.67 -10.44 13.39
C PRO A 149 3.90 -11.07 14.06
N THR A 150 4.62 -11.97 13.39
CA THR A 150 5.77 -12.67 13.97
C THR A 150 7.11 -12.20 13.42
N TRP A 151 7.15 -11.14 12.58
CA TRP A 151 8.41 -10.60 12.06
C TRP A 151 9.27 -9.91 13.12
N SER A 152 8.67 -9.52 14.24
CA SER A 152 9.37 -8.92 15.39
C SER A 152 8.76 -9.39 16.70
N SER A 153 9.53 -9.25 17.79
CA SER A 153 9.12 -9.62 19.15
C SER A 153 8.96 -8.36 20.02
N PRO A 154 7.92 -8.26 20.87
CA PRO A 154 6.79 -9.20 21.00
C PRO A 154 5.90 -9.23 19.74
N LYS A 155 4.98 -10.21 19.66
CA LYS A 155 4.07 -10.38 18.51
C LYS A 155 3.39 -9.04 18.14
N GLY A 156 3.51 -8.65 16.88
CA GLY A 156 2.96 -7.41 16.32
C GLY A 156 3.88 -6.19 16.42
N ALA A 157 4.99 -6.27 17.15
CA ALA A 157 5.87 -5.12 17.41
C ALA A 157 6.40 -4.43 16.15
N TYR A 158 6.49 -5.14 15.02
CA TYR A 158 6.96 -4.62 13.75
C TYR A 158 6.28 -3.29 13.36
N VAL A 159 4.94 -3.24 13.47
CA VAL A 159 4.16 -2.03 13.11
C VAL A 159 4.57 -0.83 13.95
N LYS A 160 4.71 -1.02 15.27
CA LYS A 160 5.11 0.08 16.16
C LYS A 160 6.57 0.47 15.95
N LEU A 161 7.48 -0.49 15.74
CA LEU A 161 8.90 -0.22 15.52
C LEU A 161 9.13 0.62 14.25
N GLU A 162 8.47 0.27 13.15
CA GLU A 162 8.55 1.03 11.90
C GLU A 162 7.87 2.41 12.04
N ALA A 163 6.77 2.49 12.80
CA ALA A 163 6.11 3.77 13.09
C ALA A 163 7.01 4.71 13.90
N GLU A 164 7.69 4.19 14.92
CA GLU A 164 8.66 4.94 15.71
C GLU A 164 9.89 5.33 14.90
N ALA A 165 10.33 4.49 13.95
CA ALA A 165 11.40 4.82 13.02
C ALA A 165 11.02 6.01 12.12
N ALA A 166 9.85 5.96 11.49
CA ALA A 166 9.34 7.08 10.70
C ALA A 166 9.29 8.37 11.53
N ARG A 167 8.77 8.30 12.76
CA ARG A 167 8.73 9.45 13.67
C ARG A 167 10.11 10.01 14.00
N ARG A 168 11.13 9.17 14.24
CA ARG A 168 12.52 9.63 14.50
C ARG A 168 13.09 10.42 13.32
N HIS A 169 12.71 10.07 12.09
CA HIS A 169 13.07 10.80 10.87
C HIS A 169 12.05 11.89 10.48
N GLY A 170 11.04 12.10 11.34
CA GLY A 170 9.97 13.07 11.17
C GLY A 170 8.97 12.75 10.04
N ALA A 171 9.00 11.54 9.49
CA ALA A 171 8.04 11.08 8.49
C ALA A 171 6.78 10.51 9.15
N ILE A 172 5.67 10.56 8.41
CA ILE A 172 4.41 9.89 8.75
C ILE A 172 4.54 8.41 8.37
N PRO A 173 4.30 7.47 9.29
CA PRO A 173 4.29 6.08 8.93
C PRO A 173 3.05 5.72 8.14
N MET A 174 3.25 4.96 7.07
CA MET A 174 2.20 4.38 6.25
C MET A 174 2.35 2.85 6.21
N PHE A 175 1.25 2.12 6.32
CA PHE A 175 1.24 0.68 6.17
C PHE A 175 0.29 0.27 5.05
N THR A 176 0.82 -0.40 4.03
CA THR A 176 -0.01 -1.13 3.07
C THR A 176 -0.28 -2.52 3.62
N LEU A 177 -1.48 -2.72 4.17
CA LEU A 177 -1.95 -4.02 4.63
C LEU A 177 -2.33 -4.86 3.41
N TYR A 178 -1.54 -5.89 3.10
CA TYR A 178 -1.76 -6.74 1.94
C TYR A 178 -1.79 -8.23 2.30
N GLN A 179 -2.79 -8.63 3.09
CA GLN A 179 -2.82 -10.00 3.61
C GLN A 179 -3.30 -11.01 2.57
N ALA A 180 -4.11 -10.58 1.59
CA ALA A 180 -4.58 -11.44 0.50
C ALA A 180 -3.44 -12.04 -0.33
N ALA A 181 -2.29 -11.36 -0.40
CA ALA A 181 -1.11 -11.79 -1.15
C ALA A 181 -0.64 -13.22 -0.84
N VAL A 182 -0.97 -13.77 0.35
CA VAL A 182 -0.63 -15.16 0.71
C VAL A 182 -1.28 -16.21 -0.22
N HIS A 183 -2.35 -15.84 -0.92
CA HIS A 183 -3.08 -16.72 -1.85
C HIS A 183 -3.00 -16.25 -3.31
N GLY A 184 -2.11 -15.31 -3.60
CA GLY A 184 -2.02 -14.61 -4.88
C GLY A 184 -3.14 -13.59 -5.06
N ASP A 185 -2.84 -12.61 -5.91
CA ASP A 185 -3.69 -11.44 -6.10
C ASP A 185 -4.99 -11.84 -6.82
N GLY A 186 -6.10 -11.22 -6.42
CA GLY A 186 -7.42 -11.47 -7.01
C GLY A 186 -8.06 -12.81 -6.67
N ASN A 187 -7.42 -13.65 -5.84
CA ASN A 187 -8.07 -14.83 -5.30
C ASN A 187 -8.99 -14.47 -4.12
N LEU A 188 -10.27 -14.30 -4.41
CA LEU A 188 -11.28 -13.91 -3.42
C LEU A 188 -11.88 -15.09 -2.64
N ALA A 189 -11.59 -16.33 -3.01
CA ALA A 189 -12.19 -17.50 -2.36
C ALA A 189 -11.87 -17.63 -0.85
N PRO A 190 -10.63 -17.35 -0.37
CA PRO A 190 -10.30 -17.42 1.06
C PRO A 190 -11.17 -16.52 1.94
N PHE A 191 -11.67 -15.40 1.42
CA PHE A 191 -12.47 -14.43 2.19
C PHE A 191 -13.83 -14.98 2.63
N ASP A 192 -14.36 -16.03 1.99
CA ASP A 192 -15.59 -16.72 2.42
C ASP A 192 -15.33 -17.87 3.41
N THR A 193 -14.11 -18.00 3.93
CA THR A 193 -13.74 -19.06 4.88
C THR A 193 -13.44 -18.51 6.27
N ASP A 194 -13.93 -19.19 7.31
CA ASP A 194 -13.70 -18.78 8.69
C ASP A 194 -12.23 -18.90 9.09
N SER A 195 -11.50 -19.89 8.55
CA SER A 195 -10.09 -20.14 8.87
C SER A 195 -9.18 -18.98 8.45
N PHE A 196 -9.34 -18.49 7.21
CA PHE A 196 -8.60 -17.34 6.70
C PHE A 196 -9.06 -16.06 7.39
N MET A 197 -10.38 -15.81 7.45
CA MET A 197 -10.88 -14.54 7.96
C MET A 197 -10.69 -14.37 9.46
N THR A 198 -10.65 -15.44 10.25
CA THR A 198 -10.30 -15.35 11.69
C THR A 198 -8.88 -14.82 11.86
N GLN A 199 -7.92 -15.33 11.10
CA GLN A 199 -6.54 -14.84 11.14
C GLN A 199 -6.43 -13.43 10.56
N TYR A 200 -7.13 -13.17 9.45
CA TYR A 200 -7.19 -11.86 8.82
C TYR A 200 -7.61 -10.78 9.83
N TRP A 201 -8.74 -10.98 10.49
CA TRP A 201 -9.31 -10.02 11.45
C TRP A 201 -8.45 -9.88 12.72
N ALA A 202 -7.87 -10.98 13.20
CA ALA A 202 -6.94 -10.93 14.34
C ALA A 202 -5.73 -10.04 14.02
N ASN A 203 -5.20 -10.12 12.80
CA ASN A 203 -4.11 -9.26 12.36
C ASN A 203 -4.56 -7.81 12.19
N VAL A 204 -5.70 -7.54 11.54
CA VAL A 204 -6.23 -6.16 11.41
C VAL A 204 -6.36 -5.48 12.78
N ARG A 205 -6.93 -6.19 13.76
CA ARG A 205 -7.04 -5.71 15.13
C ARG A 205 -5.66 -5.42 15.73
N LEU A 206 -4.74 -6.37 15.66
CA LEU A 206 -3.39 -6.23 16.20
C LEU A 206 -2.65 -5.03 15.58
N MET A 207 -2.78 -4.79 14.28
CA MET A 207 -2.17 -3.63 13.62
C MET A 207 -2.72 -2.32 14.19
N PHE A 208 -4.04 -2.19 14.32
CA PHE A 208 -4.62 -0.97 14.90
C PHE A 208 -4.27 -0.81 16.39
N GLU A 209 -4.19 -1.89 17.16
CA GLU A 209 -3.72 -1.82 18.56
C GLU A 209 -2.26 -1.32 18.65
N GLN A 210 -1.38 -1.74 17.74
CA GLN A 210 -0.01 -1.25 17.67
C GLN A 210 0.06 0.24 17.27
N LEU A 211 -0.76 0.66 16.31
CA LEU A 211 -0.86 2.07 15.91
C LEU A 211 -1.48 2.95 17.00
N SER A 212 -2.43 2.41 17.76
CA SER A 212 -2.97 3.06 18.96
C SER A 212 -1.89 3.27 20.02
N ALA A 213 -1.08 2.23 20.26
CA ALA A 213 0.04 2.29 21.20
C ALA A 213 1.22 3.17 20.72
N PHE A 214 1.30 3.47 19.42
CA PHE A 214 2.22 4.46 18.85
C PHE A 214 1.76 5.89 19.17
N GLY A 215 0.45 6.15 19.07
CA GLY A 215 -0.21 7.36 19.58
C GLY A 215 -0.31 8.53 18.59
N ASP A 216 0.55 8.62 17.58
CA ASP A 216 0.52 9.70 16.58
C ASP A 216 -0.26 9.30 15.30
N GLY A 217 -0.39 10.23 14.36
CA GLY A 217 -1.03 10.00 13.07
C GLY A 217 -0.26 8.98 12.21
N ALA A 218 -0.99 8.09 11.55
CA ALA A 218 -0.46 7.10 10.62
C ALA A 218 -1.43 6.89 9.45
N ILE A 219 -0.93 6.44 8.31
CA ILE A 219 -1.75 6.07 7.16
C ILE A 219 -1.86 4.54 7.09
N VAL A 220 -3.07 4.01 6.93
CA VAL A 220 -3.29 2.60 6.63
C VAL A 220 -3.97 2.50 5.29
N HIS A 221 -3.29 1.89 4.33
CA HIS A 221 -3.80 1.58 3.02
C HIS A 221 -4.15 0.08 2.96
N VAL A 222 -5.41 -0.22 2.68
CA VAL A 222 -5.97 -1.56 2.86
C VAL A 222 -6.14 -2.27 1.53
N GLU A 223 -5.55 -3.47 1.42
CA GLU A 223 -5.77 -4.47 0.35
C GLU A 223 -5.83 -3.85 -1.06
N PRO A 224 -4.71 -3.35 -1.60
CA PRO A 224 -4.65 -2.56 -2.84
C PRO A 224 -5.49 -3.12 -3.99
N ASP A 225 -5.25 -4.39 -4.34
CA ASP A 225 -5.85 -5.00 -5.52
C ASP A 225 -7.23 -5.62 -5.25
N PHE A 226 -7.53 -5.93 -3.99
CA PHE A 226 -8.73 -6.66 -3.60
C PHE A 226 -10.00 -5.98 -4.10
N TRP A 227 -10.09 -4.66 -3.96
CA TRP A 227 -11.28 -3.89 -4.32
C TRP A 227 -11.57 -3.95 -5.81
N GLY A 228 -10.54 -3.80 -6.66
CA GLY A 228 -10.68 -3.92 -8.11
C GLY A 228 -11.09 -5.33 -8.54
N TYR A 229 -10.49 -6.37 -7.96
CA TYR A 229 -10.88 -7.76 -8.26
C TYR A 229 -12.27 -8.10 -7.77
N ALA A 230 -12.67 -7.60 -6.59
CA ALA A 230 -14.01 -7.73 -6.06
C ALA A 230 -15.04 -7.11 -7.00
N GLN A 231 -14.84 -5.86 -7.41
CA GLN A 231 -15.72 -5.15 -8.34
C GLN A 231 -15.85 -5.89 -9.67
N LYS A 232 -14.73 -6.35 -10.24
CA LYS A 232 -14.72 -7.10 -11.50
C LYS A 232 -15.49 -8.42 -11.38
N LYS A 233 -15.25 -9.18 -10.31
CA LYS A 233 -15.94 -10.47 -10.07
C LYS A 233 -17.44 -10.27 -9.86
N SER A 234 -17.80 -9.17 -9.21
CA SER A 234 -19.17 -8.89 -8.79
C SER A 234 -19.97 -8.12 -9.84
N ASN A 235 -19.35 -7.73 -10.96
CA ASN A 235 -19.93 -6.86 -11.97
C ASN A 235 -20.58 -5.62 -11.36
N ASP A 236 -19.78 -4.86 -10.61
CA ASP A 236 -20.18 -3.65 -9.88
C ASP A 236 -21.09 -3.86 -8.65
N ASP A 237 -21.59 -5.07 -8.35
CA ASP A 237 -22.44 -5.33 -7.16
C ASP A 237 -21.65 -5.91 -5.97
N PRO A 238 -21.20 -5.11 -4.97
CA PRO A 238 -20.38 -5.62 -3.87
C PRO A 238 -21.10 -6.64 -2.96
N ALA A 239 -22.43 -6.78 -3.04
CA ALA A 239 -23.17 -7.81 -2.30
C ALA A 239 -22.96 -9.22 -2.88
N ALA A 240 -22.58 -9.34 -4.15
CA ALA A 240 -22.43 -10.61 -4.86
C ALA A 240 -21.16 -11.38 -4.46
N VAL A 241 -20.22 -10.75 -3.74
CA VAL A 241 -18.98 -11.38 -3.28
C VAL A 241 -19.01 -11.54 -1.77
N ARG A 242 -19.07 -12.81 -1.33
CA ARG A 242 -19.12 -13.17 0.09
C ARG A 242 -17.79 -12.90 0.78
N VAL A 243 -17.86 -12.36 1.99
CA VAL A 243 -16.73 -12.18 2.92
C VAL A 243 -17.21 -12.45 4.34
N ARG A 244 -16.46 -13.19 5.16
CA ARG A 244 -16.84 -13.43 6.56
C ARG A 244 -16.53 -12.20 7.42
N VAL A 245 -17.57 -11.59 7.99
CA VAL A 245 -17.47 -10.34 8.76
C VAL A 245 -18.10 -10.49 10.15
N GLY A 246 -19.40 -10.20 10.28
CA GLY A 246 -20.06 -10.00 11.58
C GLY A 246 -20.08 -11.21 12.52
N ALA A 247 -19.99 -12.43 11.97
CA ALA A 247 -19.85 -13.65 12.78
C ALA A 247 -18.48 -13.76 13.47
N LEU A 248 -17.44 -13.13 12.92
CA LEU A 248 -16.05 -13.20 13.41
C LEU A 248 -15.62 -11.91 14.12
N VAL A 249 -16.30 -10.79 13.85
CA VAL A 249 -15.96 -9.47 14.43
C VAL A 249 -17.17 -8.92 15.17
N PRO A 250 -17.21 -9.01 16.52
CA PRO A 250 -18.36 -8.58 17.33
C PRO A 250 -18.79 -7.12 17.10
N GLU A 251 -17.85 -6.21 16.84
CA GLU A 251 -18.12 -4.80 16.52
C GLU A 251 -18.86 -4.57 15.19
N CYS A 252 -18.93 -5.61 14.36
CA CYS A 252 -19.46 -5.57 13.01
C CYS A 252 -20.60 -6.57 12.81
N LYS A 253 -21.21 -7.06 13.90
CA LYS A 253 -22.29 -8.05 13.83
C LYS A 253 -23.52 -7.60 13.03
N ASP A 254 -23.72 -6.29 12.90
CA ASP A 254 -24.77 -5.62 12.12
C ASP A 254 -24.42 -5.46 10.63
N LEU A 255 -23.17 -5.72 10.25
CA LEU A 255 -22.72 -5.58 8.86
C LEU A 255 -22.94 -6.87 8.06
N PRO A 256 -23.23 -6.77 6.76
CA PRO A 256 -23.46 -7.94 5.91
C PRO A 256 -22.18 -8.77 5.73
N SER A 257 -22.33 -10.05 5.41
CA SER A 257 -21.20 -10.96 5.13
C SER A 257 -20.81 -10.94 3.64
N ASP A 258 -20.43 -9.75 3.17
CA ASP A 258 -19.99 -9.46 1.81
C ASP A 258 -18.94 -8.34 1.81
N VAL A 259 -18.51 -7.91 0.62
CA VAL A 259 -17.49 -6.86 0.46
C VAL A 259 -17.90 -5.53 1.10
N ARG A 260 -19.21 -5.22 1.17
CA ARG A 260 -19.69 -4.00 1.83
C ARG A 260 -19.41 -4.04 3.32
N GLY A 261 -19.71 -5.18 3.95
CA GLY A 261 -19.43 -5.38 5.36
C GLY A 261 -17.94 -5.43 5.67
N PHE A 262 -17.13 -6.00 4.76
CA PHE A 262 -15.69 -6.10 4.91
C PHE A 262 -15.03 -4.71 5.05
N GLY A 263 -15.20 -3.83 4.08
CA GLY A 263 -14.57 -2.50 4.12
C GLY A 263 -15.12 -1.62 5.25
N LYS A 264 -16.46 -1.61 5.46
CA LYS A 264 -17.08 -0.89 6.59
C LYS A 264 -16.58 -1.38 7.94
N CYS A 265 -16.34 -2.68 8.10
CA CYS A 265 -15.83 -3.23 9.35
C CYS A 265 -14.38 -2.80 9.62
N ILE A 266 -13.51 -2.80 8.60
CA ILE A 266 -12.13 -2.33 8.74
C ILE A 266 -12.10 -0.86 9.18
N VAL A 267 -12.87 0.00 8.52
CA VAL A 267 -12.97 1.42 8.89
C VAL A 267 -13.51 1.58 10.32
N ARG A 268 -14.55 0.82 10.69
CA ARG A 268 -15.11 0.84 12.05
C ARG A 268 -14.08 0.43 13.11
N LEU A 269 -13.29 -0.62 12.85
CA LEU A 269 -12.20 -1.03 13.73
C LEU A 269 -11.13 0.06 13.84
N ALA A 270 -10.75 0.70 12.74
CA ALA A 270 -9.80 1.82 12.76
C ALA A 270 -10.28 2.96 13.66
N ARG A 271 -11.55 3.39 13.51
CA ARG A 271 -12.13 4.46 14.35
C ARG A 271 -12.17 4.10 15.83
N LYS A 272 -12.46 2.84 16.13
CA LYS A 272 -12.59 2.37 17.51
C LYS A 272 -11.23 2.17 18.20
N LEU A 273 -10.26 1.61 17.49
CA LEU A 273 -9.00 1.15 18.07
C LEU A 273 -7.88 2.18 17.89
N ALA A 274 -7.83 2.89 16.75
CA ALA A 274 -6.75 3.81 16.37
C ALA A 274 -7.31 5.07 15.69
N PRO A 275 -8.02 5.96 16.41
CA PRO A 275 -8.75 7.09 15.81
C PRO A 275 -7.86 8.09 15.05
N ASN A 276 -6.57 8.16 15.38
CA ASN A 276 -5.59 9.03 14.71
C ASN A 276 -5.19 8.51 13.32
N VAL A 277 -5.53 7.26 12.98
CA VAL A 277 -5.22 6.67 11.67
C VAL A 277 -6.06 7.31 10.57
N VAL A 278 -5.39 7.70 9.49
CA VAL A 278 -5.98 7.99 8.17
C VAL A 278 -6.09 6.67 7.42
N ILE A 279 -7.31 6.20 7.17
CA ILE A 279 -7.56 4.96 6.47
C ILE A 279 -7.92 5.20 5.01
N GLY A 280 -7.25 4.46 4.12
CA GLY A 280 -7.41 4.51 2.68
C GLY A 280 -7.82 3.16 2.11
N LEU A 281 -8.83 3.19 1.23
CA LEU A 281 -9.20 2.06 0.39
C LEU A 281 -8.69 2.32 -1.04
N SER A 282 -8.21 1.29 -1.72
CA SER A 282 -7.72 1.45 -3.08
C SER A 282 -8.84 1.49 -4.10
N ALA A 283 -8.77 2.45 -5.01
CA ALA A 283 -9.64 2.53 -6.18
C ALA A 283 -8.81 2.18 -7.42
N SER A 284 -8.95 0.94 -7.88
CA SER A 284 -8.19 0.41 -9.00
C SER A 284 -8.84 0.73 -10.34
N SER A 285 -8.05 1.26 -11.29
CA SER A 285 -8.53 1.61 -12.63
C SER A 285 -9.07 0.41 -13.42
N PHE A 286 -8.70 -0.80 -13.05
CA PHE A 286 -9.17 -2.04 -13.68
C PHE A 286 -10.47 -2.60 -13.08
N GLY A 287 -10.98 -2.03 -11.99
CA GLY A 287 -12.16 -2.54 -11.28
C GLY A 287 -13.42 -2.56 -12.14
N ALA A 288 -13.64 -1.50 -12.91
CA ALA A 288 -14.67 -1.43 -13.95
C ALA A 288 -14.10 -0.82 -15.24
N THR A 289 -14.30 -1.54 -16.35
CA THR A 289 -13.90 -1.11 -17.68
C THR A 289 -15.02 -1.33 -18.69
N SER A 290 -15.08 -0.48 -19.72
CA SER A 290 -15.96 -0.66 -20.87
C SER A 290 -15.14 -0.42 -22.14
N ASN A 291 -15.15 -1.39 -23.06
CA ASN A 291 -14.30 -1.37 -24.25
C ASN A 291 -12.81 -1.09 -23.93
N GLY A 292 -12.35 -1.69 -22.82
CA GLY A 292 -11.02 -1.45 -22.26
C GLY A 292 -10.91 -0.21 -21.39
N VAL A 293 -11.66 0.85 -21.63
CA VAL A 293 -11.51 2.13 -20.92
C VAL A 293 -12.05 2.05 -19.49
N SER A 294 -11.25 2.50 -18.52
CA SER A 294 -11.64 2.57 -17.10
C SER A 294 -12.86 3.48 -16.90
N GLN A 295 -13.76 3.10 -16.00
CA GLN A 295 -15.02 3.79 -15.72
C GLN A 295 -14.99 4.40 -14.30
N PRO A 296 -14.40 5.60 -14.10
CA PRO A 296 -14.21 6.17 -12.76
C PRO A 296 -15.52 6.41 -12.02
N GLU A 297 -16.61 6.72 -12.73
CA GLU A 297 -17.94 6.89 -12.13
C GLU A 297 -18.46 5.61 -11.46
N LYS A 298 -18.26 4.46 -12.13
CA LYS A 298 -18.65 3.15 -11.60
C LYS A 298 -17.75 2.73 -10.45
N ILE A 299 -16.44 2.93 -10.60
CA ILE A 299 -15.46 2.66 -9.54
C ILE A 299 -15.80 3.50 -8.30
N GLY A 300 -16.03 4.80 -8.45
CA GLY A 300 -16.40 5.67 -7.33
C GLY A 300 -17.72 5.26 -6.67
N ALA A 301 -18.73 4.86 -7.44
CA ALA A 301 -19.99 4.35 -6.90
C ALA A 301 -19.78 3.06 -6.08
N PHE A 302 -19.04 2.09 -6.62
CA PHE A 302 -18.67 0.86 -5.92
C PHE A 302 -17.91 1.16 -4.62
N MET A 303 -16.91 2.05 -4.68
CA MET A 303 -16.12 2.46 -3.51
C MET A 303 -16.99 3.02 -2.39
N ASN A 304 -17.98 3.88 -2.73
CA ASN A 304 -18.91 4.43 -1.75
C ASN A 304 -19.72 3.33 -1.03
N GLU A 305 -20.13 2.28 -1.72
CA GLU A 305 -20.87 1.17 -1.11
C GLU A 305 -20.02 0.31 -0.17
N VAL A 306 -18.72 0.16 -0.46
CA VAL A 306 -17.80 -0.71 0.28
C VAL A 306 -17.09 -0.04 1.45
N GLY A 307 -17.51 1.18 1.81
CA GLY A 307 -17.03 1.87 3.00
C GLY A 307 -16.10 3.06 2.73
N ALA A 308 -15.93 3.46 1.47
CA ALA A 308 -15.17 4.67 1.17
C ALA A 308 -15.82 5.91 1.78
N VAL A 309 -17.15 5.96 1.95
CA VAL A 309 -17.85 7.11 2.57
C VAL A 309 -17.33 7.38 3.99
N GLU A 310 -17.00 6.35 4.74
CA GLU A 310 -16.50 6.44 6.13
C GLU A 310 -14.96 6.49 6.22
N ALA A 311 -14.26 6.10 5.14
CA ALA A 311 -12.80 6.20 5.02
C ALA A 311 -12.32 7.67 4.95
N ASP A 312 -11.02 7.89 5.16
CA ASP A 312 -10.42 9.22 5.10
C ASP A 312 -9.98 9.59 3.68
N ILE A 313 -9.42 8.62 2.94
CA ILE A 313 -8.84 8.82 1.60
C ILE A 313 -9.19 7.68 0.65
N LEU A 314 -8.99 7.92 -0.65
CA LEU A 314 -8.78 6.85 -1.63
C LEU A 314 -7.31 6.78 -2.02
N VAL A 315 -6.85 5.56 -2.29
CA VAL A 315 -5.49 5.29 -2.76
C VAL A 315 -5.54 4.89 -4.22
N LEU A 316 -4.69 5.50 -5.05
CA LEU A 316 -4.69 5.33 -6.51
C LEU A 316 -3.34 4.83 -7.01
N GLU A 317 -3.36 3.73 -7.74
CA GLU A 317 -2.16 3.17 -8.37
C GLU A 317 -1.88 3.75 -9.75
N THR A 318 -0.60 3.78 -10.11
CA THR A 318 -0.18 4.13 -11.47
C THR A 318 0.56 2.99 -12.13
N LEU A 319 1.54 2.41 -11.42
CA LEU A 319 2.27 1.22 -11.84
C LEU A 319 3.05 0.63 -10.66
N ASP A 320 3.06 -0.69 -10.57
CA ASP A 320 3.64 -1.49 -9.49
C ASP A 320 5.15 -1.78 -9.68
N ARG A 321 5.68 -1.50 -10.87
CA ARG A 321 7.09 -1.72 -11.27
C ARG A 321 7.49 -0.66 -12.29
N ASP A 322 8.77 -0.54 -12.62
CA ASP A 322 9.19 0.43 -13.65
C ASP A 322 8.67 0.03 -15.02
N ALA A 323 8.21 1.00 -15.82
CA ALA A 323 7.73 0.77 -17.18
C ALA A 323 8.72 -0.04 -18.03
N GLY A 324 10.01 0.31 -17.94
CA GLY A 324 11.10 -0.34 -18.65
C GLY A 324 11.26 -1.82 -18.31
N CYS A 325 10.82 -2.27 -17.13
CA CYS A 325 10.88 -3.68 -16.75
C CYS A 325 9.92 -4.51 -17.59
N PHE A 326 8.68 -4.03 -17.75
CA PHE A 326 7.69 -4.69 -18.61
C PHE A 326 8.06 -4.60 -20.09
N GLU A 327 8.60 -3.47 -20.53
CA GLU A 327 9.07 -3.30 -21.92
C GLU A 327 10.25 -4.23 -22.27
N ALA A 328 11.19 -4.42 -21.34
CA ALA A 328 12.29 -5.37 -21.52
C ALA A 328 11.80 -6.82 -21.47
N GLY A 329 10.80 -7.12 -20.63
CA GLY A 329 10.18 -8.45 -20.54
C GLY A 329 11.12 -9.55 -20.03
N THR A 330 12.32 -9.22 -19.56
CA THR A 330 13.33 -10.20 -19.11
C THR A 330 13.07 -10.67 -17.69
N ASP A 331 12.65 -9.77 -16.79
CA ASP A 331 12.41 -10.08 -15.38
C ASP A 331 11.17 -10.99 -15.21
N PRO A 332 11.24 -12.09 -14.42
CA PRO A 332 10.10 -12.96 -14.14
C PRO A 332 8.88 -12.23 -13.58
N SER A 333 9.10 -11.13 -12.85
CA SER A 333 8.08 -10.30 -12.26
C SER A 333 7.51 -9.24 -13.21
N CYS A 334 7.98 -9.17 -14.46
CA CYS A 334 7.55 -8.20 -15.47
C CYS A 334 7.15 -8.88 -16.80
N LYS A 335 6.03 -9.60 -16.80
CA LYS A 335 5.55 -10.39 -17.97
C LYS A 335 4.28 -9.83 -18.62
N ARG A 336 3.76 -8.73 -18.11
CA ARG A 336 2.55 -8.09 -18.64
C ARG A 336 2.84 -7.37 -19.96
N ALA A 337 2.00 -7.61 -20.96
CA ALA A 337 1.99 -6.84 -22.21
C ALA A 337 1.23 -5.51 -22.02
N GLY A 338 1.66 -4.44 -22.68
CA GLY A 338 0.99 -3.14 -22.62
C GLY A 338 1.96 -1.97 -22.82
N SER A 339 1.41 -0.76 -22.82
CA SER A 339 2.21 0.48 -22.81
C SER A 339 2.29 1.01 -21.38
N PHE A 340 3.48 0.98 -20.78
CA PHE A 340 3.68 1.33 -19.38
C PHE A 340 4.34 2.70 -19.18
N TYR A 341 5.12 3.13 -20.17
CA TYR A 341 5.72 4.45 -20.22
C TYR A 341 4.68 5.45 -20.75
N TRP A 342 4.42 6.50 -19.99
CA TRP A 342 3.36 7.46 -20.28
C TRP A 342 3.87 8.64 -21.10
N ALA A 343 3.06 9.11 -22.05
CA ALA A 343 3.19 10.45 -22.59
C ALA A 343 2.39 11.44 -21.70
N ASP A 344 2.61 12.75 -21.87
CA ASP A 344 1.95 13.78 -21.07
C ASP A 344 0.42 13.66 -21.11
N LYS A 345 -0.15 13.30 -22.28
CA LYS A 345 -1.60 13.05 -22.40
C LYS A 345 -2.10 11.91 -21.52
N ASP A 346 -1.28 10.90 -21.25
CA ASP A 346 -1.68 9.76 -20.42
C ASP A 346 -1.71 10.16 -18.94
N PHE A 347 -0.80 11.04 -18.51
CA PHE A 347 -0.88 11.69 -17.20
C PHE A 347 -2.12 12.59 -17.08
N ALA A 348 -2.38 13.43 -18.08
CA ALA A 348 -3.58 14.28 -18.09
C ALA A 348 -4.87 13.44 -17.98
N ASN A 349 -4.95 12.33 -18.74
CA ASN A 349 -6.07 11.39 -18.66
C ASN A 349 -6.19 10.73 -17.28
N HIS A 350 -5.07 10.33 -16.67
CA HIS A 350 -5.05 9.75 -15.33
C HIS A 350 -5.51 10.76 -14.26
N LEU A 351 -5.07 12.01 -14.36
CA LEU A 351 -5.47 13.07 -13.43
C LEU A 351 -6.94 13.46 -13.60
N ALA A 352 -7.46 13.48 -14.83
CA ALA A 352 -8.88 13.66 -15.09
C ALA A 352 -9.70 12.51 -14.49
N TRP A 353 -9.28 11.26 -14.70
CA TRP A 353 -9.88 10.08 -14.10
C TRP A 353 -9.87 10.12 -12.57
N ALA A 354 -8.75 10.52 -11.97
CA ALA A 354 -8.60 10.68 -10.53
C ALA A 354 -9.53 11.78 -9.99
N LYS A 355 -9.63 12.90 -10.69
CA LYS A 355 -10.55 13.99 -10.34
C LYS A 355 -12.01 13.52 -10.32
N THR A 356 -12.44 12.72 -11.29
CA THR A 356 -13.78 12.12 -11.30
C THR A 356 -14.02 11.26 -10.05
N LEU A 357 -13.05 10.43 -9.63
CA LEU A 357 -13.17 9.68 -8.38
C LEU A 357 -13.28 10.58 -7.15
N ARG A 358 -12.47 11.64 -7.10
CA ARG A 358 -12.51 12.64 -6.02
C ARG A 358 -13.87 13.33 -5.93
N GLU A 359 -14.48 13.66 -7.06
CA GLU A 359 -15.79 14.29 -7.14
C GLU A 359 -16.88 13.29 -6.73
N LYS A 360 -16.81 12.05 -7.22
CA LYS A 360 -17.80 10.99 -6.95
C LYS A 360 -17.85 10.53 -5.50
N THR A 361 -16.70 10.44 -4.84
CA THR A 361 -16.58 9.92 -3.46
C THR A 361 -16.40 11.03 -2.43
N GLY A 362 -15.98 12.22 -2.89
CA GLY A 362 -15.62 13.32 -2.02
C GLY A 362 -14.33 13.07 -1.23
N LYS A 363 -13.53 12.04 -1.53
CA LYS A 363 -12.37 11.64 -0.72
C LYS A 363 -11.06 12.13 -1.30
N PRO A 364 -10.20 12.79 -0.50
CA PRO A 364 -8.85 13.13 -0.91
C PRO A 364 -8.08 11.89 -1.41
N LEU A 365 -7.13 12.12 -2.32
CA LEU A 365 -6.45 11.07 -3.06
C LEU A 365 -4.98 10.96 -2.63
N LEU A 366 -4.48 9.74 -2.51
CA LEU A 366 -3.06 9.45 -2.33
C LEU A 366 -2.58 8.52 -3.45
N TRP A 367 -1.55 8.92 -4.21
CA TRP A 367 -0.99 8.02 -5.22
C TRP A 367 -0.02 7.03 -4.60
N TRP A 368 -0.27 5.75 -4.87
CA TRP A 368 0.51 4.60 -4.48
C TRP A 368 0.06 3.43 -5.35
N GLN A 369 0.91 2.57 -5.90
CA GLN A 369 2.36 2.67 -5.90
C GLN A 369 2.86 3.52 -7.06
N MET A 370 3.92 4.29 -6.81
CA MET A 370 4.66 5.03 -7.83
C MET A 370 6.05 4.41 -8.05
N PRO A 371 6.44 4.04 -9.27
CA PRO A 371 7.75 3.47 -9.58
C PRO A 371 8.86 4.54 -9.60
N LEU A 372 10.12 4.10 -9.55
CA LEU A 372 11.30 4.96 -9.33
C LEU A 372 12.20 5.11 -10.57
N GLY A 373 11.82 4.52 -11.71
CA GLY A 373 12.59 4.56 -12.94
C GLY A 373 12.94 5.97 -13.42
N VAL A 374 13.94 6.01 -14.29
CA VAL A 374 14.53 7.26 -14.83
C VAL A 374 14.21 7.39 -16.32
N PRO A 375 13.80 8.57 -16.83
CA PRO A 375 13.49 8.74 -18.24
C PRO A 375 14.65 8.34 -19.14
N SER A 376 14.39 7.49 -20.13
CA SER A 376 15.37 6.99 -21.08
C SER A 376 14.72 6.66 -22.43
N SER A 377 15.49 6.73 -23.51
CA SER A 377 15.07 6.28 -24.84
C SER A 377 15.03 4.75 -24.98
N SER A 378 15.67 4.01 -24.06
CA SER A 378 15.66 2.54 -24.02
C SER A 378 15.01 2.02 -22.73
N PRO A 379 14.40 0.81 -22.74
CA PRO A 379 13.76 0.22 -21.56
C PRO A 379 14.67 0.13 -20.32
N GLY A 380 15.98 0.01 -20.52
CA GLY A 380 16.94 -0.19 -19.44
C GLY A 380 17.11 -1.68 -19.08
N SER A 381 17.61 -1.94 -17.88
CA SER A 381 17.90 -3.28 -17.37
C SER A 381 17.65 -3.36 -15.86
N ALA A 382 17.74 -4.56 -15.28
CA ALA A 382 17.60 -4.77 -13.84
C ALA A 382 18.38 -3.73 -13.01
N GLY A 383 17.70 -3.09 -12.07
CA GLY A 383 18.19 -2.03 -11.20
C GLY A 383 18.20 -0.63 -11.83
N LYS A 384 18.00 -0.50 -13.14
CA LYS A 384 18.10 0.75 -13.92
C LYS A 384 17.11 0.74 -15.08
N TYR A 385 15.84 0.52 -14.78
CA TYR A 385 14.78 0.56 -15.77
C TYR A 385 14.30 2.00 -15.98
N ARG A 386 13.73 2.23 -17.16
CA ARG A 386 13.12 3.52 -17.45
C ARG A 386 11.74 3.68 -16.83
N ASP A 387 11.46 4.87 -16.34
CA ASP A 387 10.10 5.35 -16.03
C ASP A 387 10.16 6.89 -16.00
N ASN A 388 9.01 7.56 -16.04
CA ASN A 388 8.94 9.02 -16.03
C ASN A 388 8.04 9.60 -14.95
N ARG A 389 7.42 8.77 -14.11
CA ARG A 389 6.49 9.22 -13.08
C ARG A 389 7.16 10.10 -12.01
N VAL A 390 8.39 9.80 -11.60
CA VAL A 390 9.17 10.67 -10.69
C VAL A 390 9.35 12.05 -11.32
N LYS A 391 9.90 12.10 -12.54
CA LYS A 391 10.16 13.37 -13.25
C LYS A 391 8.87 14.17 -13.46
N TYR A 392 7.81 13.51 -13.90
CA TYR A 392 6.54 14.17 -14.18
C TYR A 392 5.90 14.71 -12.91
N LEU A 393 5.77 13.89 -11.86
CA LEU A 393 5.13 14.34 -10.61
C LEU A 393 5.84 15.55 -10.00
N PHE A 394 7.17 15.57 -9.95
CA PHE A 394 7.90 16.71 -9.38
C PHE A 394 7.86 17.97 -10.26
N ALA A 395 7.56 17.83 -11.56
CA ALA A 395 7.34 18.97 -12.45
C ALA A 395 5.89 19.49 -12.42
N HIS A 396 4.93 18.66 -12.01
CA HIS A 396 3.49 18.89 -12.12
C HIS A 396 2.73 18.62 -10.81
N ALA A 397 3.37 18.78 -9.65
CA ALA A 397 2.77 18.43 -8.35
C ALA A 397 1.49 19.25 -8.06
N ASP A 398 1.38 20.44 -8.63
CA ASP A 398 0.18 21.28 -8.66
C ASP A 398 -1.00 20.62 -9.38
N GLU A 399 -0.77 19.90 -10.47
CA GLU A 399 -1.83 19.17 -11.18
C GLU A 399 -2.37 18.00 -10.35
N PHE A 400 -1.49 17.28 -9.64
CA PHE A 400 -1.88 16.21 -8.70
C PHE A 400 -2.68 16.79 -7.51
N ALA A 401 -2.23 17.89 -6.92
CA ALA A 401 -2.98 18.59 -5.88
C ALA A 401 -4.33 19.10 -6.39
N ALA A 402 -4.37 19.62 -7.63
CA ALA A 402 -5.59 20.12 -8.27
C ALA A 402 -6.64 19.03 -8.53
N ALA A 403 -6.20 17.78 -8.76
CA ALA A 403 -7.08 16.62 -8.89
C ALA A 403 -7.67 16.12 -7.55
N GLY A 404 -7.31 16.74 -6.42
CA GLY A 404 -7.74 16.34 -5.07
C GLY A 404 -6.69 15.52 -4.31
N GLY A 405 -5.45 15.59 -4.76
CA GLY A 405 -4.30 14.92 -4.18
C GLY A 405 -3.82 15.48 -2.86
N ILE A 406 -3.53 14.62 -1.89
CA ILE A 406 -2.77 14.96 -0.69
C ILE A 406 -1.29 14.59 -0.78
N GLY A 407 -0.93 13.66 -1.66
CA GLY A 407 0.45 13.23 -1.81
C GLY A 407 0.64 12.04 -2.74
N ALA A 408 1.91 11.66 -2.92
CA ALA A 408 2.29 10.46 -3.66
C ALA A 408 3.44 9.74 -2.97
N VAL A 409 3.40 8.41 -3.00
CA VAL A 409 4.35 7.55 -2.31
C VAL A 409 5.02 6.62 -3.31
N PHE A 410 6.34 6.73 -3.38
CA PHE A 410 7.19 5.99 -4.31
C PHE A 410 7.78 4.75 -3.66
N GLY A 411 8.04 3.73 -4.47
CA GLY A 411 8.75 2.54 -4.02
C GLY A 411 9.02 1.57 -5.15
N THR A 412 9.90 0.61 -4.89
CA THR A 412 10.40 -0.33 -5.91
C THR A 412 9.35 -1.35 -6.34
N GLY A 413 8.50 -1.82 -5.43
CA GLY A 413 7.37 -2.72 -5.70
C GLY A 413 7.77 -4.16 -5.96
N ALA A 414 8.92 -4.38 -6.57
CA ALA A 414 9.53 -5.69 -6.72
C ALA A 414 11.06 -5.59 -6.63
N ALA A 415 11.71 -6.75 -6.55
CA ALA A 415 13.14 -6.86 -6.77
C ALA A 415 13.51 -6.39 -8.19
N ASN A 416 14.80 -6.10 -8.39
CA ASN A 416 15.38 -5.69 -9.67
C ASN A 416 14.82 -4.40 -10.30
N GLN A 417 13.97 -3.65 -9.60
CA GLN A 417 13.52 -2.33 -10.07
C GLN A 417 14.56 -1.26 -9.77
N THR A 418 14.40 -0.10 -10.40
CA THR A 418 15.18 1.10 -10.07
C THR A 418 14.90 1.51 -8.63
N THR A 419 15.94 1.95 -7.95
CA THR A 419 15.91 2.38 -6.56
C THR A 419 16.49 3.79 -6.47
N VAL A 420 16.28 4.48 -5.36
CA VAL A 420 16.96 5.78 -5.12
C VAL A 420 18.48 5.70 -5.02
N LYS A 421 19.06 4.49 -5.02
CA LYS A 421 20.51 4.27 -5.11
C LYS A 421 20.99 4.15 -6.56
N THR A 422 20.11 3.75 -7.46
CA THR A 422 20.43 3.42 -8.85
C THR A 422 19.81 4.39 -9.86
N ASP A 423 18.95 5.31 -9.41
CA ASP A 423 18.28 6.35 -10.19
C ASP A 423 19.16 7.55 -10.58
N GLY A 424 20.47 7.48 -10.30
CA GLY A 424 21.40 8.58 -10.57
C GLY A 424 21.15 9.84 -9.73
N GLY A 425 20.43 9.73 -8.62
CA GLY A 425 20.08 10.85 -7.75
C GLY A 425 18.85 11.63 -8.21
N GLN A 426 18.10 11.15 -9.20
CA GLN A 426 16.90 11.81 -9.72
C GLN A 426 15.91 12.17 -8.61
N PHE A 427 15.48 11.17 -7.81
CA PHE A 427 14.49 11.36 -6.76
C PHE A 427 15.01 12.34 -5.69
N LYS A 428 16.24 12.13 -5.23
CA LYS A 428 16.89 12.99 -4.23
C LYS A 428 16.91 14.46 -4.68
N ASN A 429 17.37 14.72 -5.90
CA ASN A 429 17.50 16.07 -6.42
C ASN A 429 16.13 16.72 -6.66
N ALA A 430 15.16 15.94 -7.16
CA ALA A 430 13.80 16.43 -7.40
C ALA A 430 13.08 16.76 -6.08
N LEU A 431 13.22 15.93 -5.05
CA LEU A 431 12.69 16.19 -3.72
C LEU A 431 13.28 17.46 -3.10
N ALA A 432 14.62 17.62 -3.15
CA ALA A 432 15.28 18.82 -2.64
C ALA A 432 14.76 20.09 -3.32
N LYS A 433 14.60 20.06 -4.65
CA LYS A 433 14.04 21.17 -5.42
C LYS A 433 12.59 21.46 -5.04
N TYR A 434 11.76 20.43 -4.90
CA TYR A 434 10.35 20.56 -4.53
C TYR A 434 10.17 21.18 -3.14
N LEU A 435 10.95 20.75 -2.15
CA LEU A 435 10.84 21.28 -0.78
C LEU A 435 11.26 22.74 -0.66
N ALA A 436 12.00 23.30 -1.62
CA ALA A 436 12.33 24.72 -1.65
C ALA A 436 11.12 25.60 -2.05
N ALA A 437 10.15 25.04 -2.78
CA ALA A 437 8.93 25.73 -3.21
C ALA A 437 7.77 24.73 -3.36
N PRO A 438 7.23 24.20 -2.25
CA PRO A 438 6.27 23.11 -2.32
C PRO A 438 4.88 23.57 -2.77
N THR A 439 4.16 22.67 -3.43
CA THR A 439 2.77 22.87 -3.85
C THR A 439 1.85 22.91 -2.64
N SER A 440 1.11 24.00 -2.46
CA SER A 440 0.08 24.11 -1.41
C SER A 440 -1.17 23.30 -1.75
N LEU A 441 -1.84 22.77 -0.72
CA LEU A 441 -3.13 22.10 -0.90
C LEU A 441 -4.27 23.12 -1.06
N ARG A 442 -5.22 22.81 -1.93
CA ARG A 442 -6.43 23.60 -2.18
C ARG A 442 -7.34 23.71 -0.99
#